data_AF-A0A2V5R9Y3-F1
#
_entry.id   AF-A0A2V5R9Y3-F1
#
_cell.length_a   1.000
_cell.length_b   1.000
_cell.length_c   1.000
_cell.angle_alpha   90.00
_cell.angle_beta   90.00
_cell.angle_gamma   90.00
#
_symmetry.space_group_name_H-M   'P 1'
#
loop_
_entity.id
_entity.type
_entity.pdbx_description
1 polymer ?
#
loop_
_entity_poly.entity_id
_entity_poly.type
_entity_poly.pdbx_seq_one_letter_code
_entity_poly.pdbx_strand_id
1 'polypeptide(L)' 'MKNTFVAISFAGSNRDQSKGTREQPFWDEHAAFIDQLVAEGFIMMGGPLIDKGGSLLIVSAKDENEVRAKLQNDP' A
#
# COMPACT_ATOMS: atom_id res chain seq x y z
N MET A 1 -19.36 -4.56 -11.16
CA MET A 1 -19.46 -3.41 -10.24
C MET A 1 -18.23 -3.43 -9.35
N LYS A 2 -17.71 -2.26 -8.98
CA LYS A 2 -16.64 -2.15 -7.98
C LYS A 2 -17.26 -1.89 -6.61
N ASN A 3 -16.63 -2.45 -5.58
CA ASN A 3 -16.93 -2.26 -4.18
C ASN A 3 -15.79 -1.48 -3.52
N THR A 4 -16.07 -0.91 -2.36
CA THR A 4 -15.06 -0.26 -1.52
C THR A 4 -14.57 -1.24 -0.46
N PHE A 5 -13.25 -1.36 -0.33
CA PHE A 5 -12.60 -2.17 0.69
C PHE A 5 -11.70 -1.31 1.57
N VAL A 6 -11.54 -1.72 2.82
CA VAL A 6 -10.46 -1.27 3.69
C VAL A 6 -9.39 -2.35 3.69
N ALA A 7 -8.18 -2.00 3.31
CA ALA A 7 -7.02 -2.88 3.35
C ALA A 7 -6.03 -2.37 4.40
N ILE A 8 -5.57 -3.27 5.26
CA ILE A 8 -4.47 -2.99 6.20
C ILE A 8 -3.24 -3.72 5.66
N SER A 9 -2.21 -2.96 5.29
CA SER A 9 -0.94 -3.48 4.84
C SER A 9 0.10 -3.32 5.94
N PHE A 10 0.98 -4.31 6.08
CA PHE A 10 2.11 -4.28 6.98
C PHE A 10 3.38 -4.41 6.17
N ALA A 11 4.42 -3.69 6.58
CA ALA A 11 5.71 -3.83 5.93
C ALA A 11 6.24 -5.27 6.06
N GLY A 12 6.91 -5.73 5.01
CA GLY A 12 7.52 -7.05 4.98
C GLY A 12 8.64 -7.22 6.00
N SER A 13 9.10 -8.46 6.16
CA SER A 13 10.16 -8.83 7.11
C SER A 13 11.50 -8.12 6.89
N ASN A 14 11.71 -7.54 5.70
CA ASN A 14 12.96 -6.87 5.32
C ASN A 14 13.01 -5.40 5.72
N ARG A 15 11.97 -4.88 6.37
CA ARG A 15 11.96 -3.49 6.84
C ARG A 15 13.05 -3.24 7.86
N ASP A 16 13.85 -2.20 7.63
CA ASP A 16 14.88 -1.75 8.56
C ASP A 16 14.27 -0.80 9.60
N GLN A 17 14.15 -1.26 10.85
CA GLN A 17 13.58 -0.47 11.95
C GLN A 17 14.46 0.71 12.39
N SER A 18 15.75 0.74 11.99
CA SER A 18 16.64 1.85 12.29
C SER A 18 16.44 3.06 11.36
N LYS A 19 15.67 2.89 10.28
CA LYS A 19 15.47 3.89 9.23
C LYS A 19 14.04 4.42 9.20
N GLY A 20 13.89 5.70 8.83
CA GLY A 20 12.60 6.28 8.51
C GLY A 20 11.96 5.64 7.27
N THR A 21 10.68 5.92 7.03
CA THR A 21 9.94 5.32 5.90
C THR A 21 10.59 5.65 4.55
N ARG A 22 11.05 6.90 4.34
CA ARG A 22 11.68 7.33 3.08
C ARG A 22 13.13 6.89 2.90
N GLU A 23 13.71 6.28 3.93
CA GLU A 23 15.09 5.80 3.93
C GLU A 23 15.15 4.27 3.72
N GLN A 24 13.98 3.62 3.64
CA GLN A 24 13.90 2.19 3.38
C GLN A 24 14.47 1.86 1.99
N PRO A 25 15.06 0.67 1.82
CA PRO A 25 15.32 0.14 0.49
C PRO A 25 14.03 0.15 -0.35
N PHE A 26 14.17 0.41 -1.65
CA PHE A 26 13.06 0.46 -2.61
C PHE A 26 11.98 1.51 -2.35
N TRP A 27 12.28 2.55 -1.55
CA TRP A 27 11.30 3.60 -1.27
C TRP A 27 10.79 4.30 -2.54
N ASP A 28 11.66 4.58 -3.50
CA ASP A 28 11.26 5.28 -4.74
C ASP A 28 10.36 4.39 -5.61
N GLU A 29 10.66 3.09 -5.70
CA GLU A 29 9.85 2.08 -6.38
C GLU A 29 8.48 1.89 -5.68
N HIS A 30 8.47 1.83 -4.34
CA HIS A 30 7.25 1.80 -3.54
C HIS A 30 6.37 3.03 -3.80
N ALA A 31 6.96 4.23 -3.75
CA ALA A 31 6.23 5.48 -3.99
C ALA A 31 5.63 5.51 -5.39
N ALA A 32 6.41 5.15 -6.42
CA ALA A 32 5.92 5.08 -7.80
C ALA A 32 4.78 4.06 -7.97
N PHE A 33 4.87 2.90 -7.32
CA PHE A 33 3.84 1.88 -7.32
C PHE A 33 2.52 2.39 -6.70
N ILE A 34 2.59 3.00 -5.52
CA ILE A 34 1.41 3.57 -4.84
C ILE A 34 0.82 4.73 -5.65
N ASP A 35 1.65 5.62 -6.20
CA ASP A 35 1.20 6.75 -7.02
C ASP A 35 0.44 6.29 -8.26
N GLN A 36 0.92 5.23 -8.93
CA GLN A 36 0.21 4.64 -10.05
C GLN A 36 -1.17 4.11 -9.64
N LEU A 37 -1.28 3.41 -8.50
CA LEU A 37 -2.56 2.89 -8.02
C LEU A 37 -3.54 3.99 -7.62
N VAL A 38 -3.05 5.13 -7.13
CA VAL A 38 -3.87 6.33 -6.89
C VAL A 38 -4.33 6.93 -8.21
N ALA A 39 -3.44 7.09 -9.20
CA ALA A 39 -3.77 7.62 -10.52
C ALA A 39 -4.81 6.76 -11.27
N GLU A 40 -4.75 5.44 -11.11
CA GLU A 40 -5.73 4.49 -11.64
C GLU A 40 -7.09 4.53 -10.91
N GLY A 41 -7.20 5.28 -9.82
CA GLY A 41 -8.38 5.31 -8.95
C GLY A 41 -8.62 3.98 -8.21
N PHE A 42 -7.59 3.13 -8.11
CA PHE A 42 -7.66 1.91 -7.31
C PHE A 42 -7.51 2.24 -5.83
N ILE A 43 -6.53 3.04 -5.44
CA ILE A 43 -6.42 3.62 -4.09
C ILE A 43 -7.15 4.97 -4.10
N MET A 44 -8.16 5.10 -3.25
CA MET A 44 -8.93 6.35 -3.11
C MET A 44 -8.35 7.24 -2.01
N MET A 45 -7.94 6.63 -0.89
CA MET A 45 -7.34 7.31 0.26
C MET A 45 -6.44 6.32 1.01
N GLY A 46 -5.49 6.84 1.78
CA GLY A 46 -4.67 6.00 2.64
C GLY A 46 -3.71 6.80 3.51
N GLY A 47 -3.11 6.13 4.48
CA GLY A 47 -2.13 6.74 5.36
C GLY A 47 -1.40 5.72 6.24
N PRO A 48 -0.26 6.13 6.83
CA PRO A 48 0.51 5.26 7.70
C PRO A 48 -0.24 4.96 9.00
N LEU A 49 -0.01 3.78 9.55
CA LEU A 49 -0.38 3.45 10.94
C LEU A 49 0.48 4.28 11.92
N ILE A 50 0.02 4.40 13.17
CA ILE A 50 0.68 5.25 14.19
C ILE A 50 2.12 4.80 14.46
N ASP A 51 2.35 3.49 14.51
CA ASP A 51 3.66 2.87 14.68
C ASP A 51 4.54 2.93 13.41
N LYS A 52 3.99 3.50 12.33
CA LYS A 52 4.54 3.53 10.98
C LYS A 52 4.81 2.15 10.39
N GLY A 53 4.40 1.05 11.03
CA GLY A 53 4.69 -0.33 10.65
C GLY A 53 3.99 -0.78 9.37
N GLY A 54 3.04 0.02 8.89
CA GLY A 54 2.25 -0.26 7.70
C GLY A 54 1.32 0.90 7.37
N SER A 55 0.25 0.60 6.63
CA SER A 55 -0.74 1.58 6.18
C SER A 55 -2.15 1.04 6.18
N LEU A 56 -3.12 1.94 6.34
CA LEU A 56 -4.51 1.69 6.02
C LEU A 56 -4.81 2.32 4.66
N LEU A 57 -5.44 1.56 3.77
CA LEU A 57 -5.84 1.98 2.44
C LEU A 57 -7.34 1.79 2.25
N ILE A 58 -7.99 2.73 1.57
CA ILE A 58 -9.36 2.64 1.07
C ILE A 58 -9.27 2.43 -0.43
N VAL A 59 -9.75 1.29 -0.92
CA VAL A 59 -9.55 0.86 -2.32
C VAL A 59 -10.86 0.53 -3.03
N SER A 60 -10.89 0.73 -4.35
CA SER A 60 -12.00 0.42 -5.24
C SER A 60 -11.66 -0.79 -6.12
N ALA A 61 -12.28 -1.94 -5.83
CA ALA A 61 -11.98 -3.22 -6.47
C ALA A 61 -13.25 -4.02 -6.74
N LYS A 62 -13.19 -5.01 -7.63
CA LYS A 62 -14.29 -5.95 -7.91
C LYS A 62 -14.56 -6.88 -6.73
N ASP A 63 -13.51 -7.40 -6.12
CA ASP A 63 -13.53 -8.37 -5.04
C ASP A 63 -12.22 -8.34 -4.22
N GLU A 64 -12.18 -9.07 -3.11
CA GLU A 64 -10.99 -9.13 -2.24
C GLU A 64 -9.77 -9.73 -2.94
N ASN A 65 -9.95 -10.61 -3.92
CA ASN A 65 -8.85 -11.24 -4.63
C ASN A 65 -8.13 -10.22 -5.51
N GLU A 66 -8.84 -9.32 -6.18
CA GLU A 66 -8.23 -8.19 -6.89
C GLU A 66 -7.43 -7.31 -5.93
N VAL A 67 -7.94 -7.05 -4.72
CA VAL A 67 -7.23 -6.25 -3.71
C VAL A 67 -5.89 -6.89 -3.35
N ARG A 68 -5.90 -8.19 -3.01
CA ARG A 68 -4.68 -8.94 -2.67
C ARG A 68 -3.71 -9.03 -3.84
N ALA A 69 -4.22 -9.35 -5.03
CA ALA A 69 -3.41 -9.56 -6.23
C ALA A 69 -2.73 -8.27 -6.72
N LYS A 70 -3.36 -7.11 -6.54
CA LYS A 70 -2.72 -5.82 -6.83
C LYS A 70 -1.68 -5.48 -5.77
N LEU A 71 -2.07 -5.46 -4.49
CA LEU A 71 -1.21 -4.98 -3.40
C LEU A 71 0.00 -5.88 -3.10
N GLN A 72 -0.03 -7.18 -3.46
CA GLN A 72 1.12 -8.07 -3.27
C GLN A 72 2.36 -7.70 -4.12
N ASN A 73 2.22 -6.81 -5.11
CA ASN A 73 3.32 -6.38 -5.97
C ASN A 73 4.02 -5.11 -5.47
N ASP A 74 3.67 -4.65 -4.27
CA ASP A 74 4.39 -3.58 -3.58
C ASP A 74 5.83 -4.06 -3.27
N PRO A 75 6.89 -3.36 -3.75
CA PRO A 75 8.29 -3.80 -3.65
C PRO A 75 8.88 -3.93 -2.24
#